data_AF-A0AB74VGQ3-F1
#
_entry.id   AF-A0AB74VGQ3-F1
#
_cell.length_a   1.000
_cell.length_b   1.000
_cell.length_c   1.000
_cell.angle_alpha   90.00
_cell.angle_beta   90.00
_cell.angle_gamma   90.00
#
_symmetry.space_group_name_H-M   'P 1'
#
loop_
_entity.id
_entity.type
_entity.pdbx_description
1 polymer ?
#
loop_
_entity_poly.entity_id
_entity_poly.type
_entity_poly.pdbx_seq_one_letter_code
_entity_poly.pdbx_strand_id
1 'polypeptide(L)'
;MTITINRQKNMIGFKISHKVRMKEVEKTLYNYKNFGLEIESLDIHINSIINDVGIAGVSYGERSSPTNAFSSSVESEVIKREKLLEILQSKKQRLIELDRLIKVALTSLEPEELKLVELRYFSKPKKSWIEIGMTLGIDKSTCCRFNRRILNKLDQFLISFSSLSCDFSAAFIG
;
A
#
# COMPACT_ATOMS: atom_id res chain seq x y z
N MET A 1 10.31 -18.48 38.43
CA MET A 1 9.02 -17.95 37.90
C MET A 1 9.19 -16.91 36.78
N THR A 2 10.27 -16.13 36.76
CA THR A 2 10.49 -15.03 35.78
C THR A 2 10.64 -15.49 34.32
N ILE A 3 11.27 -16.65 34.10
CA ILE A 3 11.50 -17.21 32.73
C ILE A 3 10.16 -17.60 32.06
N THR A 4 9.22 -18.15 32.82
CA THR A 4 7.90 -18.58 32.31
C THR A 4 7.02 -17.38 31.94
N ILE A 5 7.09 -16.31 32.74
CA ILE A 5 6.35 -15.06 32.50
C ILE A 5 6.89 -14.36 31.24
N ASN A 6 8.20 -14.33 31.03
CA ASN A 6 8.79 -13.75 29.82
C ASN A 6 8.47 -14.56 28.55
N ARG A 7 8.46 -15.89 28.62
CA ARG A 7 8.01 -16.75 27.50
C ARG A 7 6.55 -16.50 27.15
N GLN A 8 5.66 -16.41 28.15
CA GLN A 8 4.25 -16.12 27.90
C GLN A 8 4.05 -14.71 27.34
N LYS A 9 4.72 -13.69 27.88
CA LYS A 9 4.67 -12.31 27.35
C LYS A 9 5.14 -12.21 25.90
N ASN A 10 6.26 -12.86 25.55
CA ASN A 10 6.73 -12.90 24.15
C ASN A 10 5.75 -13.61 23.21
N MET A 11 5.18 -14.73 23.64
CA MET A 11 4.19 -15.47 22.85
C MET A 11 2.90 -14.65 22.62
N ILE A 12 2.45 -13.91 23.64
CA ILE A 12 1.28 -13.03 23.54
C ILE A 12 1.60 -11.87 22.59
N GLY A 13 2.78 -11.25 22.70
CA GLY A 13 3.23 -10.18 21.80
C GLY A 13 3.26 -10.63 20.33
N PHE A 14 3.81 -11.82 20.06
CA PHE A 14 3.85 -12.38 18.72
C PHE A 14 2.45 -12.65 18.14
N LYS A 15 1.54 -13.22 18.94
CA LYS A 15 0.14 -13.47 18.54
C LYS A 15 -0.61 -12.17 18.24
N ILE A 16 -0.38 -11.11 19.00
CA ILE A 16 -0.99 -9.80 18.77
C ILE A 16 -0.49 -9.22 17.45
N SER A 17 0.83 -9.22 17.22
CA SER A 17 1.43 -8.73 15.98
C SER A 17 0.89 -9.44 14.73
N HIS A 18 0.81 -10.78 14.77
CA HIS A 18 0.27 -11.55 13.66
C HIS A 18 -1.20 -11.22 13.36
N LYS A 19 -2.03 -11.03 14.39
CA LYS A 19 -3.44 -10.67 14.21
C LYS A 19 -3.61 -9.28 13.59
N VAL A 20 -2.72 -8.34 13.91
CA VAL A 20 -2.72 -7.00 13.33
C VAL A 20 -2.42 -7.07 11.83
N ARG A 21 -1.34 -7.76 11.44
CA ARG A 21 -0.97 -7.92 10.02
C ARG A 21 -2.06 -8.54 9.16
N MET A 22 -2.69 -9.62 9.63
CA MET A 22 -3.80 -10.24 8.91
C MET A 22 -4.95 -9.27 8.60
N LYS A 23 -5.25 -8.33 9.52
CA LYS A 23 -6.27 -7.31 9.28
C LYS A 23 -5.83 -6.29 8.25
N GLU A 24 -4.54 -5.98 8.17
CA GLU A 24 -3.98 -5.08 7.16
C GLU A 24 -4.04 -5.72 5.78
N VAL A 25 -3.68 -7.00 5.65
CA VAL A 25 -3.87 -7.77 4.41
C VAL A 25 -5.35 -7.78 4.00
N GLU A 26 -6.26 -8.03 4.95
CA GLU A 26 -7.69 -8.03 4.68
C GLU A 26 -8.19 -6.67 4.16
N LYS A 27 -7.78 -5.56 4.79
CA LYS A 27 -8.10 -4.21 4.33
C LYS A 27 -7.56 -3.94 2.93
N THR A 28 -6.33 -4.37 2.67
CA THR A 28 -5.66 -4.22 1.38
C THR A 28 -6.45 -4.95 0.29
N LEU A 29 -6.92 -6.18 0.54
CA LEU A 29 -7.77 -6.92 -0.40
C LEU A 29 -9.11 -6.24 -0.68
N TYR A 30 -9.76 -5.67 0.34
CA TYR A 30 -11.00 -4.91 0.13
C TYR A 30 -10.77 -3.66 -0.74
N ASN A 31 -9.62 -3.01 -0.59
CA ASN A 31 -9.27 -1.82 -1.37
C ASN A 31 -8.64 -2.14 -2.73
N TYR A 32 -8.30 -3.40 -2.99
CA TYR A 32 -7.54 -3.80 -4.17
C TYR A 32 -8.16 -3.33 -5.50
N LYS A 33 -9.49 -3.39 -5.62
CA LYS A 33 -10.20 -2.90 -6.82
C LYS A 33 -10.05 -1.39 -7.07
N ASN A 34 -9.69 -0.62 -6.04
CA ASN A 34 -9.51 0.82 -6.14
C ASN A 34 -8.07 1.21 -6.46
N PHE A 35 -7.10 0.27 -6.41
CA PHE A 35 -5.68 0.59 -6.63
C PHE A 35 -5.44 1.22 -8.00
N GLY A 36 -6.09 0.71 -9.05
CA GLY A 36 -6.00 1.31 -10.39
C GLY A 36 -6.46 2.76 -10.42
N LEU A 37 -7.59 3.06 -9.76
CA LEU A 37 -8.13 4.42 -9.66
C LEU A 37 -7.23 5.34 -8.83
N GLU A 38 -6.62 4.81 -7.76
CA GLU A 38 -5.68 5.57 -6.92
C GLU A 38 -4.38 5.88 -7.67
N ILE A 39 -3.86 4.94 -8.46
CA ILE A 39 -2.68 5.17 -9.33
C ILE A 39 -3.00 6.25 -10.36
N GLU A 40 -4.16 6.16 -11.02
CA GLU A 40 -4.61 7.17 -11.99
C GLU A 40 -4.80 8.54 -11.34
N SER A 41 -5.38 8.60 -10.15
CA SER A 41 -5.52 9.86 -9.40
C SER A 41 -4.17 10.49 -9.06
N LEU A 42 -3.18 9.69 -8.66
CA LEU A 42 -1.82 10.18 -8.41
C LEU A 42 -1.17 10.69 -9.69
N ASP A 43 -1.41 10.04 -10.83
CA ASP A 43 -0.92 10.49 -12.14
C ASP A 43 -1.50 11.84 -12.54
N ILE A 44 -2.80 12.04 -12.34
CA ILE A 44 -3.45 13.33 -12.58
C ILE A 44 -2.79 14.43 -11.72
N HIS A 45 -2.52 14.16 -10.44
CA HIS A 45 -1.90 15.14 -9.55
C HIS A 45 -0.44 15.44 -9.93
N ILE A 46 0.35 14.42 -10.26
CA ILE A 46 1.74 14.60 -10.72
C ILE A 46 1.77 15.45 -11.99
N ASN A 47 0.92 15.12 -12.97
CA ASN A 47 0.83 15.85 -14.23
C ASN A 47 0.37 17.30 -14.01
N SER A 48 -0.54 17.55 -13.08
CA SER A 48 -0.97 18.91 -12.73
C SER A 48 0.19 19.76 -12.20
N ILE A 49 1.07 19.18 -11.37
CA ILE A 49 2.23 19.90 -10.82
C ILE A 49 3.27 20.17 -11.92
N ILE A 50 3.51 19.21 -12.82
CA ILE A 50 4.46 19.36 -13.93
C ILE A 50 3.98 20.43 -14.94
N ASN A 51 2.70 20.41 -15.30
CA ASN A 51 2.15 21.33 -16.29
C ASN A 51 2.10 22.79 -15.80
N ASP A 52 1.90 23.01 -14.50
CA ASP A 52 1.94 24.34 -13.88
C ASP A 52 3.32 25.02 -14.06
N VAL A 53 4.42 24.23 -14.00
CA VAL A 53 5.79 24.70 -14.24
C VAL A 53 5.97 25.17 -15.69
N GLY A 54 5.38 24.47 -16.66
CA GLY A 54 5.46 24.84 -18.09
C GLY A 54 4.79 26.18 -18.42
N ILE A 55 3.77 26.57 -17.65
CA ILE A 55 3.01 27.82 -17.84
C ILE A 55 3.65 28.99 -17.08
N ALA A 56 4.19 28.76 -15.87
CA ALA A 56 4.86 29.79 -15.08
C ALA A 56 6.25 30.19 -15.61
N GLY A 57 6.88 29.37 -16.47
CA GLY A 57 8.20 29.62 -17.05
C GLY A 57 8.27 30.70 -18.14
N VAL A 58 7.13 31.26 -18.58
CA VAL A 58 7.08 32.34 -19.59
C VAL A 58 6.68 33.66 -18.93
N SER A 59 7.60 34.25 -18.15
CA SER A 59 7.50 35.64 -17.72
C SER A 59 8.81 36.35 -18.01
N TYR A 60 8.90 36.97 -19.19
CA TYR A 60 9.89 37.98 -19.51
C TYR A 60 9.28 39.36 -19.24
N GLY A 61 9.85 40.08 -18.28
CA GLY A 61 9.50 41.47 -17.97
C GLY A 61 10.46 42.08 -16.97
N GLU A 62 11.49 42.75 -17.47
CA GLU A 62 12.57 43.45 -16.75
C GLU A 62 12.08 44.34 -15.59
N ARG A 63 12.84 44.39 -14.48
CA ARG A 63 13.66 45.56 -14.10
C ARG A 63 14.52 45.32 -12.85
N SER A 64 15.77 45.74 -13.01
CA SER A 64 16.89 45.82 -12.07
C SER A 64 16.58 46.60 -10.77
N SER A 65 16.93 46.03 -9.62
CA SER A 65 17.53 46.75 -8.48
C SER A 65 18.08 45.76 -7.42
N PRO A 66 19.29 45.93 -6.85
CA PRO A 66 19.87 44.97 -5.92
C PRO A 66 19.49 45.30 -4.47
N THR A 67 18.69 44.45 -3.82
CA THR A 67 18.62 44.39 -2.34
C THR A 67 18.24 42.98 -1.88
N ASN A 68 19.25 42.16 -1.62
CA ASN A 68 19.40 41.09 -0.62
C ASN A 68 18.16 40.46 0.09
N ALA A 69 17.08 40.12 -0.62
CA ALA A 69 16.03 39.22 -0.11
C ALA A 69 15.40 38.31 -1.19
N PHE A 70 15.90 38.35 -2.42
CA PHE A 70 15.32 37.65 -3.57
C PHE A 70 15.57 36.14 -3.59
N SER A 71 16.48 35.61 -2.77
CA SER A 71 16.73 34.16 -2.69
C SER A 71 15.68 33.39 -1.88
N SER A 72 14.80 34.04 -1.11
CA SER A 72 14.06 33.30 -0.08
C SER A 72 12.66 32.81 -0.47
N SER A 73 11.98 33.42 -1.44
CA SER A 73 10.58 33.04 -1.76
C SER A 73 10.48 32.03 -2.91
N VAL A 74 11.10 32.33 -4.06
CA VAL A 74 11.01 31.49 -5.27
C VAL A 74 11.75 30.17 -5.08
N GLU A 75 12.99 30.20 -4.56
CA GLU A 75 13.77 28.98 -4.30
C GLU A 75 13.06 28.06 -3.29
N SER A 76 12.51 28.64 -2.22
CA SER A 76 11.72 27.88 -1.23
C SER A 76 10.47 27.25 -1.82
N GLU A 77 9.83 27.90 -2.80
CA GLU A 77 8.65 27.38 -3.46
C GLU A 77 8.98 26.25 -4.43
N VAL A 78 10.08 26.39 -5.19
CA VAL A 78 10.62 25.34 -6.07
C VAL A 78 10.97 24.09 -5.26
N ILE A 79 11.72 24.24 -4.16
CA ILE A 79 12.11 23.12 -3.27
C ILE A 79 10.86 22.40 -2.71
N LYS A 80 9.84 23.14 -2.29
CA LYS A 80 8.59 22.54 -1.77
C LYS A 80 7.85 21.74 -2.85
N ARG A 81 7.83 22.24 -4.08
CA ARG A 81 7.18 21.56 -5.22
C ARG A 81 7.93 20.30 -5.62
N GLU A 82 9.25 20.36 -5.76
CA GLU A 82 10.08 19.20 -6.07
C GLU A 82 9.90 18.09 -5.03
N LYS A 83 9.92 18.45 -3.74
CA LYS A 83 9.66 17.50 -2.65
C LYS A 83 8.26 16.90 -2.71
N LEU A 84 7.24 17.69 -3.05
CA LEU A 84 5.88 17.18 -3.21
C LEU A 84 5.80 16.18 -4.39
N LEU A 85 6.44 16.49 -5.50
CA LEU A 85 6.50 15.62 -6.67
C LEU A 85 7.20 14.30 -6.35
N GLU A 86 8.33 14.34 -5.63
CA GLU A 86 9.04 13.16 -5.15
C GLU A 86 8.16 12.29 -4.24
N ILE A 87 7.41 12.90 -3.30
CA ILE A 87 6.49 12.19 -2.41
C ILE A 87 5.38 11.50 -3.20
N LEU A 88 4.77 12.19 -4.17
CA LEU A 88 3.68 11.66 -4.99
C LEU A 88 4.17 10.53 -5.90
N GLN A 89 5.33 10.68 -6.53
CA GLN A 89 5.96 9.64 -7.33
C GLN A 89 6.31 8.40 -6.49
N SER A 90 6.91 8.61 -5.31
CA SER A 90 7.22 7.53 -4.37
C SER A 90 5.96 6.80 -3.91
N LYS A 91 4.87 7.53 -3.64
CA LYS A 91 3.59 6.94 -3.27
C LYS A 91 2.98 6.13 -4.42
N LYS A 92 3.02 6.66 -5.64
CA LYS A 92 2.56 5.96 -6.85
C LYS A 92 3.34 4.66 -7.05
N GLN A 93 4.66 4.73 -6.97
CA GLN A 93 5.53 3.59 -7.16
C GLN A 93 5.26 2.48 -6.13
N ARG A 94 5.14 2.84 -4.85
CA ARG A 94 4.76 1.89 -3.79
C ARG A 94 3.41 1.22 -4.05
N LEU A 95 2.43 1.97 -4.55
CA LEU A 95 1.11 1.43 -4.85
C LEU A 95 1.13 0.46 -6.04
N ILE A 96 1.92 0.77 -7.08
CA ILE A 96 2.15 -0.12 -8.23
C ILE A 96 2.83 -1.42 -7.79
N GLU A 97 3.85 -1.32 -6.95
CA GLU A 97 4.56 -2.49 -6.41
C GLU A 97 3.61 -3.36 -5.59
N LEU A 98 2.81 -2.73 -4.72
CA LEU A 98 1.81 -3.43 -3.93
C LEU A 98 0.74 -4.12 -4.80
N ASP A 99 0.24 -3.46 -5.85
CA ASP A 99 -0.67 -4.08 -6.83
C ASP A 99 -0.06 -5.32 -7.48
N ARG A 100 1.20 -5.23 -7.93
CA ARG A 100 1.91 -6.35 -8.55
C ARG A 100 2.11 -7.51 -7.58
N LEU A 101 2.49 -7.22 -6.34
CA LEU A 101 2.67 -8.24 -5.30
C LEU A 101 1.35 -8.97 -5.02
N ILE A 102 0.24 -8.24 -4.89
CA ILE A 102 -1.07 -8.86 -4.69
C ILE A 102 -1.44 -9.71 -5.89
N LYS A 103 -1.21 -9.25 -7.13
CA LYS A 103 -1.45 -10.07 -8.34
C LYS A 103 -0.67 -11.37 -8.29
N VAL A 104 0.63 -11.32 -8.01
CA VAL A 104 1.48 -12.52 -7.88
C VAL A 104 0.95 -13.43 -6.78
N ALA A 105 0.64 -12.88 -5.62
CA ALA A 105 0.14 -13.64 -4.48
C ALA A 105 -1.21 -14.31 -4.79
N LEU A 106 -2.13 -13.62 -5.51
CA LEU A 106 -3.39 -14.19 -5.98
C LEU A 106 -3.17 -15.30 -7.01
N THR A 107 -2.22 -15.15 -7.93
CA THR A 107 -1.89 -16.22 -8.90
C THR A 107 -1.28 -17.46 -8.28
N SER A 108 -0.70 -17.34 -7.07
CA SER A 108 -0.16 -18.48 -6.33
C SER A 108 -1.21 -19.30 -5.58
N LEU A 109 -2.45 -18.80 -5.48
CA LEU A 109 -3.54 -19.48 -4.79
C LEU A 109 -4.12 -20.61 -5.66
N GLU A 110 -4.58 -21.67 -5.02
CA GLU A 110 -5.31 -22.72 -5.70
C GLU A 110 -6.66 -22.19 -6.24
N PRO A 111 -7.24 -22.80 -7.30
CA PRO A 111 -8.48 -22.31 -7.91
C PRO A 111 -9.64 -22.14 -6.91
N GLU A 112 -9.77 -23.07 -5.94
CA GLU A 112 -10.78 -22.99 -4.88
C GLU A 112 -10.52 -21.83 -3.91
N GLU A 113 -9.25 -21.61 -3.53
CA GLU A 113 -8.83 -20.51 -2.67
C GLU A 113 -9.07 -19.17 -3.34
N LEU A 114 -8.69 -19.05 -4.61
CA LEU A 114 -8.94 -17.87 -5.43
C LEU A 114 -10.44 -17.60 -5.52
N LYS A 115 -11.27 -18.63 -5.71
CA LYS A 115 -12.72 -18.46 -5.79
C LYS A 115 -13.32 -17.90 -4.50
N LEU A 116 -12.84 -18.37 -3.34
CA LEU A 116 -13.24 -17.82 -2.06
C LEU A 116 -12.87 -16.33 -1.95
N VAL A 117 -11.65 -15.95 -2.36
CA VAL A 117 -11.20 -14.55 -2.34
C VAL A 117 -12.07 -13.66 -3.23
N GLU A 118 -12.35 -14.10 -4.45
CA GLU A 118 -13.24 -13.39 -5.38
C GLU A 118 -14.62 -13.16 -4.77
N LEU A 119 -15.23 -14.21 -4.22
CA LEU A 119 -16.55 -14.16 -3.62
C LEU A 119 -16.58 -13.34 -2.33
N ARG A 120 -15.47 -13.22 -1.61
CA ARG A 120 -15.42 -12.52 -0.33
C ARG A 120 -15.08 -11.05 -0.46
N TYR A 121 -14.03 -10.75 -1.23
CA TYR A 121 -13.39 -9.44 -1.27
C TYR A 121 -13.75 -8.66 -2.54
N PHE A 122 -14.00 -9.34 -3.65
CA PHE A 122 -14.20 -8.70 -4.94
C PHE A 122 -15.68 -8.57 -5.32
N SER A 123 -16.57 -9.40 -4.79
CA SER A 123 -18.00 -9.28 -5.07
C SER A 123 -18.62 -8.06 -4.38
N LYS A 124 -19.46 -7.31 -5.11
CA LYS A 124 -20.37 -6.31 -4.55
C LYS A 124 -21.81 -6.71 -4.94
N PRO A 125 -22.77 -6.81 -4.00
CA PRO A 125 -22.65 -6.59 -2.56
C PRO A 125 -21.79 -7.64 -1.84
N LYS A 126 -21.38 -7.34 -0.60
CA LYS A 126 -20.55 -8.24 0.22
C LYS A 126 -21.34 -9.50 0.58
N LYS A 127 -20.84 -10.67 0.15
CA LYS A 127 -21.46 -11.96 0.48
C LYS A 127 -21.20 -12.37 1.92
N SER A 128 -22.20 -12.98 2.54
CA SER A 128 -22.06 -13.59 3.87
C SER A 128 -21.23 -14.87 3.79
N TRP A 129 -20.60 -15.27 4.90
CA TRP A 129 -19.84 -16.54 4.92
C TRP A 129 -20.73 -17.76 4.65
N ILE A 130 -22.03 -17.66 4.96
CA ILE A 130 -23.00 -18.73 4.72
C ILE A 130 -23.27 -18.83 3.21
N GLU A 131 -23.53 -17.71 2.53
CA GLU A 131 -23.69 -17.68 1.06
C GLU A 131 -22.46 -18.20 0.32
N ILE A 132 -21.26 -17.79 0.76
CA ILE A 132 -20.01 -18.25 0.17
C ILE A 132 -19.86 -19.75 0.37
N GLY A 133 -20.14 -20.25 1.59
CA GLY A 133 -20.12 -21.67 1.89
C GLY A 133 -21.09 -22.48 1.04
N MET A 134 -22.34 -22.01 0.89
CA MET A 134 -23.33 -22.64 0.01
C MET A 134 -22.86 -22.66 -1.45
N THR A 135 -22.20 -21.60 -1.92
CA THR A 135 -21.66 -21.52 -3.29
C THR A 135 -20.52 -22.52 -3.51
N LEU A 136 -19.68 -22.73 -2.49
CA LEU A 136 -18.51 -23.60 -2.54
C LEU A 136 -18.77 -25.04 -2.04
N GLY A 137 -19.98 -25.34 -1.57
CA GLY A 137 -20.32 -26.64 -0.98
C GLY A 137 -19.63 -26.93 0.37
N ILE A 138 -19.20 -25.91 1.10
CA ILE A 138 -18.49 -26.04 2.39
C ILE A 138 -19.21 -25.29 3.51
N ASP A 139 -19.01 -25.72 4.76
CA ASP A 139 -19.63 -25.06 5.90
C ASP A 139 -18.92 -23.73 6.26
N LYS A 140 -19.63 -22.88 7.02
CA LYS A 140 -19.14 -21.56 7.47
C LYS A 140 -17.80 -21.64 8.23
N SER A 141 -17.62 -22.65 9.08
CA SER A 141 -16.40 -22.79 9.89
C SER A 141 -15.20 -23.14 9.01
N THR A 142 -15.41 -24.02 8.02
CA THR A 142 -14.41 -24.36 7.00
C THR A 142 -14.06 -23.14 6.15
N CYS A 143 -15.04 -22.35 5.70
CA CYS A 143 -14.79 -21.08 5.01
C CYS A 143 -13.87 -20.15 5.81
N CYS A 144 -14.16 -19.95 7.10
CA CYS A 144 -13.35 -19.10 7.97
C CYS A 144 -11.92 -19.61 8.13
N ARG A 145 -11.74 -20.94 8.23
CA ARG A 145 -10.42 -21.56 8.34
C ARG A 145 -9.63 -21.43 7.04
N PHE A 146 -10.30 -21.60 5.89
CA PHE A 146 -9.71 -21.46 4.57
C PHE A 146 -9.29 -20.02 4.30
N ASN A 147 -10.15 -19.05 4.61
CA ASN A 147 -9.82 -17.63 4.54
C ASN A 147 -8.58 -17.26 5.38
N ARG A 148 -8.46 -17.83 6.59
CA ARG A 148 -7.29 -17.59 7.44
C ARG A 148 -6.01 -18.12 6.81
N ARG A 149 -6.05 -19.29 6.17
CA ARG A 149 -4.90 -19.86 5.46
C ARG A 149 -4.49 -18.98 4.28
N ILE A 150 -5.45 -18.53 3.50
CA ILE A 150 -5.23 -17.63 2.36
C ILE A 150 -4.59 -16.33 2.84
N LEU A 151 -5.15 -15.66 3.86
CA LEU A 151 -4.57 -14.44 4.40
C LEU A 151 -3.13 -14.64 4.92
N ASN A 152 -2.82 -15.81 5.49
CA ASN A 152 -1.45 -16.12 5.91
C ASN A 152 -0.49 -16.30 4.72
N LYS A 153 -0.93 -16.95 3.64
CA LYS A 153 -0.13 -17.05 2.41
C LYS A 153 0.15 -15.65 1.85
N LEU A 154 -0.88 -14.81 1.76
CA LEU A 154 -0.74 -13.43 1.29
C LEU A 154 0.16 -12.58 2.20
N ASP A 155 0.06 -12.71 3.53
CA ASP A 155 0.93 -12.04 4.50
C ASP A 155 2.41 -12.39 4.27
N GLN A 156 2.72 -13.64 3.96
CA GLN A 156 4.11 -14.06 3.68
C GLN A 156 4.71 -13.34 2.47
N PHE A 157 3.93 -13.17 1.39
CA PHE A 157 4.39 -12.42 0.21
C PHE A 157 4.60 -10.93 0.52
N LEU A 158 3.73 -10.33 1.33
CA LEU A 158 3.82 -8.91 1.70
C LEU A 158 4.97 -8.63 2.67
N ILE A 159 5.19 -9.49 3.67
CA ILE A 159 6.29 -9.34 4.64
C ILE A 159 7.64 -9.36 3.94
N SER A 160 7.84 -10.32 3.03
CA SER A 160 9.09 -10.45 2.28
C SER A 160 9.48 -9.13 1.60
N PHE A 161 8.51 -8.35 1.13
CA PHE A 161 8.77 -7.06 0.48
C PHE A 161 9.04 -5.92 1.47
N SER A 162 8.29 -5.87 2.57
CA SER A 162 8.47 -4.82 3.59
C SER A 162 9.86 -4.84 4.22
N SER A 163 10.44 -6.02 4.46
CA SER A 163 11.80 -6.17 4.98
C SER A 163 12.86 -5.70 3.99
N LEU A 164 12.66 -5.90 2.68
CA LEU A 164 13.57 -5.45 1.62
C LEU A 164 13.58 -3.92 1.45
N SER A 165 12.45 -3.25 1.74
CA SER A 165 12.37 -1.78 1.66
C SER A 165 13.11 -1.05 2.80
N CYS A 166 13.34 -1.72 3.93
CA CYS A 166 14.16 -1.19 5.03
C CYS A 166 15.65 -1.17 4.68
N ASP A 167 16.12 -2.12 3.87
CA ASP A 167 17.54 -2.24 3.51
C ASP A 167 17.98 -1.17 2.50
N PHE A 168 17.07 -0.72 1.62
CA PHE A 168 17.40 0.28 0.59
C PHE A 168 17.47 1.72 1.12
N SER A 169 16.73 2.05 2.19
CA SER A 169 16.82 3.38 2.83
C SER A 169 18.10 3.53 3.67
N ALA A 170 18.71 2.44 4.13
CA ALA A 170 19.96 2.47 4.88
C ALA A 170 21.19 2.63 3.98
N ALA A 171 21.08 2.33 2.69
CA ALA A 171 22.17 2.43 1.72
C ALA A 171 22.34 3.83 1.08
N PHE A 172 21.41 4.77 1.31
CA PHE A 172 21.44 6.11 0.72
C PHE A 172 21.84 7.22 1.70
N ILE A 173 22.23 6.86 2.93
CA ILE A 173 22.75 7.77 3.97
C ILE A 173 24.23 7.46 4.28
N GLY A 174 24.92 6.74 3.39
CA GLY A 174 26.35 6.42 3.50
C GLY A 174 27.21 7.34 2.65
#